data_AF-A0A366ZQE8-F1
#
_entry.id   AF-A0A366ZQE8-F1
#
_cell.length_a   1.000
_cell.length_b   1.000
_cell.length_c   1.000
_cell.angle_alpha   90.00
_cell.angle_beta   90.00
_cell.angle_gamma   90.00
#
_symmetry.space_group_name_H-M   'P 1'
#
loop_
_entity.id
_entity.type
_entity.pdbx_description
1 polymer ?
#
loop_
_entity_poly.entity_id
_entity_poly.type
_entity_poly.pdbx_seq_one_letter_code
_entity_poly.pdbx_strand_id
1 'polypeptide(L)'
;MILADTSAWVEYDRATGSPVDRRLTELIATDGLLAVTEPVLMEVCAGARDERRAEQLRQLLLRTHLLPVDPAADFEAAALVYRRCRRAGVTPRGMVDCLIAAVARRTSAVLLAQDADLDRVARVVGIAVDDASLRA
;
A
#
# COMPACT_ATOMS: atom_id res chain seq x y z
N MET A 1 10.02 4.25 -6.57
CA MET A 1 9.45 4.55 -5.24
C MET A 1 8.83 3.29 -4.66
N ILE A 2 8.72 3.20 -3.34
CA ILE A 2 8.10 2.10 -2.61
C ILE A 2 6.78 2.63 -2.05
N LEU A 3 5.66 2.12 -2.57
CA LEU A 3 4.32 2.42 -2.07
C LEU A 3 4.00 1.47 -0.91
N ALA A 4 4.00 2.00 0.30
CA ALA A 4 3.60 1.23 1.49
C ALA A 4 2.07 1.16 1.57
N ASP A 5 1.55 -0.07 1.64
CA ASP A 5 0.14 -0.39 1.85
C ASP A 5 -0.28 -0.11 3.30
N THR A 6 -1.59 0.02 3.54
CA THR A 6 -2.19 0.15 4.86
C THR A 6 -1.69 -0.93 5.83
N SER A 7 -1.58 -2.19 5.39
CA SER A 7 -1.08 -3.28 6.23
C SER A 7 0.35 -3.03 6.74
N ALA A 8 1.23 -2.43 5.94
CA ALA A 8 2.59 -2.08 6.37
C ALA A 8 2.58 -0.99 7.45
N TRP A 9 1.75 0.04 7.27
CA TRP A 9 1.58 1.09 8.27
C TRP A 9 0.99 0.57 9.58
N VAL A 10 0.10 -0.41 9.53
CA VAL A 10 -0.44 -1.07 10.73
C VAL A 10 0.65 -1.85 11.48
N GLU A 11 1.54 -2.54 10.77
CA GLU A 11 2.68 -3.24 11.38
C GLU A 11 3.63 -2.26 12.10
N TYR A 12 3.94 -1.14 11.44
CA TYR A 12 4.73 -0.05 12.03
C TYR A 12 4.05 0.58 13.24
N ASP A 13 2.75 0.88 13.15
CA ASP A 13 1.99 1.49 14.25
C ASP A 13 1.98 0.62 15.51
N ARG A 14 1.95 -0.71 15.30
CA ARG A 14 1.98 -1.72 16.37
C ARG A 14 3.38 -2.09 16.82
N ALA A 15 4.43 -1.64 16.14
CA ALA A 15 5.83 -2.00 16.38
C ALA A 15 6.03 -3.52 16.50
N THR A 16 5.48 -4.28 15.54
CA THR A 16 5.44 -5.75 15.61
C THR A 16 6.81 -6.42 15.52
N GLY A 17 7.81 -5.71 15.00
CA GLY A 17 9.13 -6.26 14.71
C GLY A 17 9.13 -7.24 13.52
N SER A 18 8.07 -7.28 12.72
CA SER A 18 7.99 -8.07 11.49
C SER A 18 8.98 -7.54 10.43
N PRO A 19 9.30 -8.32 9.38
CA PRO A 19 10.14 -7.85 8.28
C PRO A 19 9.61 -6.55 7.66
N VAL A 20 8.29 -6.44 7.50
CA VAL A 20 7.63 -5.26 6.94
C VAL A 20 7.72 -4.05 7.87
N ASP A 21 7.50 -4.21 9.19
CA ASP A 21 7.71 -3.13 10.17
C ASP A 21 9.16 -2.59 10.12
N ARG A 22 10.14 -3.50 10.20
CA ARG A 22 11.56 -3.11 10.15
C ARG A 22 11.90 -2.39 8.85
N ARG A 23 11.37 -2.88 7.72
CA ARG A 23 11.59 -2.28 6.41
C ARG A 23 10.96 -0.89 6.33
N LEU A 24 9.74 -0.72 6.82
CA LEU A 24 9.08 0.58 6.82
C LEU A 24 9.82 1.57 7.74
N THR A 25 10.27 1.12 8.91
CA THR A 25 11.08 1.91 9.85
C THR A 25 12.39 2.40 9.19
N GLU A 26 13.10 1.53 8.47
CA GLU A 26 14.29 1.88 7.70
C GLU A 26 14.00 2.94 6.62
N LEU A 27 12.91 2.76 5.86
CA LEU A 27 12.51 3.67 4.79
C LEU A 27 12.11 5.06 5.31
N ILE A 28 11.49 5.13 6.49
CA ILE A 28 11.19 6.41 7.17
C ILE A 28 12.48 7.12 7.59
N ALA A 29 13.51 6.38 8.00
CA ALA A 29 14.77 6.94 8.47
C ALA A 29 15.71 7.39 7.33
N THR A 30 15.65 6.73 6.18
CA THR A 30 16.58 6.94 5.04
C THR A 30 16.11 7.99 4.03
N ASP A 31 14.84 8.37 4.07
CA ASP A 31 14.17 9.38 3.23
C ASP A 31 14.24 9.11 1.70
N GLY A 32 13.30 9.67 0.94
CA GLY A 32 13.37 9.78 -0.53
C GLY A 32 12.86 8.60 -1.38
N LEU A 33 12.57 7.43 -0.82
CA LEU A 33 11.99 6.31 -1.57
C LEU A 33 10.57 5.93 -1.15
N LEU A 34 10.17 6.25 0.07
CA LEU A 34 8.87 5.90 0.63
C LEU A 34 7.76 6.77 0.04
N ALA A 35 6.66 6.13 -0.32
CA ALA A 35 5.49 6.76 -0.89
C ALA A 35 4.20 6.24 -0.28
N VAL A 36 3.14 7.05 -0.40
CA VAL A 36 1.76 6.75 0.01
C VAL A 36 0.80 7.18 -1.09
N THR A 37 -0.43 6.65 -1.07
CA THR A 37 -1.53 7.12 -1.92
C THR A 37 -2.77 7.43 -1.06
N GLU A 38 -3.71 8.23 -1.58
CA GLU A 38 -4.87 8.72 -0.83
C GLU A 38 -5.71 7.58 -0.21
N PRO A 39 -5.95 6.44 -0.90
CA PRO A 39 -6.66 5.31 -0.27
C PRO A 39 -5.94 4.74 0.96
N VAL A 40 -4.60 4.64 0.93
CA VAL A 40 -3.82 4.20 2.09
C VAL A 40 -3.90 5.22 3.22
N LEU A 41 -3.75 6.51 2.91
CA LEU A 41 -3.91 7.59 3.90
C LEU A 41 -5.29 7.52 4.57
N MET A 42 -6.34 7.33 3.77
CA MET A 42 -7.71 7.19 4.27
C MET A 42 -7.85 6.00 5.21
N GLU A 43 -7.38 4.81 4.83
CA GLU A 43 -7.50 3.60 5.65
C GLU A 43 -6.68 3.69 6.94
N VAL A 44 -5.45 4.21 6.88
CA VAL A 44 -4.59 4.38 8.06
C VAL A 44 -5.20 5.36 9.06
N CYS A 45 -5.71 6.50 8.60
CA CYS A 45 -6.38 7.47 9.48
C CYS A 45 -7.68 6.90 10.07
N ALA A 46 -8.48 6.18 9.26
CA ALA A 46 -9.72 5.56 9.72
C ALA A 46 -9.49 4.40 10.72
N GLY A 47 -8.35 3.72 10.62
CA GLY A 47 -7.96 2.63 11.52
C GLY A 47 -7.30 3.08 12.83
N ALA A 48 -7.03 4.38 12.99
CA ALA A 48 -6.39 4.90 14.20
C ALA A 48 -7.32 4.78 15.42
N ARG A 49 -6.74 4.46 16.58
CA ARG A 49 -7.49 4.25 17.83
C ARG A 49 -8.15 5.50 18.42
N ASP A 50 -7.63 6.68 18.06
CA ASP A 50 -8.08 7.98 18.54
C ASP A 50 -7.63 9.10 17.57
N GLU A 51 -8.27 10.26 17.65
CA GLU A 51 -8.00 11.43 16.80
C GLU A 51 -6.55 11.94 16.91
N ARG A 52 -5.96 11.85 18.10
CA ARG A 52 -4.57 12.28 18.30
C ARG A 52 -3.62 11.37 17.53
N ARG A 53 -3.85 10.05 17.55
CA ARG A 53 -3.05 9.09 16.79
C ARG A 53 -3.29 9.23 15.30
N ALA A 54 -4.53 9.47 14.86
CA ALA A 54 -4.86 9.74 13.47
C ALA A 54 -4.06 10.93 12.94
N GLU A 55 -4.02 12.05 13.68
CA GLU A 55 -3.26 13.23 13.28
C GLU A 55 -1.74 12.98 13.23
N GLN A 56 -1.19 12.22 14.19
CA GLN A 56 0.23 11.84 14.16
C GLN A 56 0.59 10.99 12.94
N LEU A 57 -0.25 10.01 12.61
CA LEU A 57 -0.06 9.17 11.43
C LEU A 57 -0.20 10.00 10.16
N ARG A 58 -1.23 10.84 10.05
CA ARG A 58 -1.44 11.74 8.91
C ARG A 58 -0.21 12.62 8.67
N GLN A 59 0.34 13.25 9.72
CA GLN A 59 1.54 14.07 9.62
C GLN A 59 2.76 13.27 9.14
N LEU A 60 2.92 12.03 9.60
CA LEU A 60 4.00 11.15 9.15
C LEU A 60 3.83 10.76 7.67
N LEU A 61 2.64 10.31 7.27
CA LEU A 61 2.35 9.88 5.89
C LEU A 61 2.55 11.04 4.90
N LEU A 62 2.13 12.26 5.25
CA LEU A 62 2.28 13.45 4.38
C LEU A 62 3.72 13.96 4.25
N ARG A 63 4.68 13.42 5.01
CA ARG A 63 6.11 13.67 4.79
C ARG A 63 6.70 12.77 3.70
N THR A 64 6.02 11.68 3.35
CA THR A 64 6.43 10.76 2.29
C THR A 64 5.98 11.27 0.92
N HIS A 65 6.47 10.66 -0.16
CA HIS A 65 6.02 11.03 -1.50
C HIS A 65 4.56 10.62 -1.72
N LEU A 66 3.68 11.58 -2.03
CA LEU A 66 2.33 11.28 -2.45
C LEU A 66 2.32 10.80 -3.91
N LEU A 67 1.80 9.60 -4.12
CA LEU A 67 1.41 9.07 -5.43
C LEU A 67 -0.09 9.30 -5.61
N PRO A 68 -0.48 10.41 -6.25
CA PRO A 68 -1.87 10.80 -6.30
C PRO A 68 -2.65 9.83 -7.18
N VAL A 69 -3.87 9.49 -6.75
CA VAL A 69 -4.86 8.86 -7.62
C VAL A 69 -5.11 9.77 -8.82
N ASP A 70 -5.02 9.19 -10.02
CA ASP A 70 -5.49 9.81 -11.24
C ASP A 70 -6.93 9.34 -11.51
N PRO A 71 -7.96 10.18 -11.29
CA PRO A 71 -9.34 9.75 -11.42
C PRO A 71 -9.71 9.29 -12.84
N ALA A 72 -9.02 9.80 -13.87
CA ALA A 72 -9.28 9.43 -15.25
C ALA A 72 -8.69 8.07 -15.62
N ALA A 73 -7.67 7.60 -14.89
CA ALA A 73 -6.97 6.35 -15.21
C ALA A 73 -7.23 5.24 -14.17
N ASP A 74 -7.16 5.56 -12.88
CA ASP A 74 -6.97 4.56 -11.83
C ASP A 74 -8.26 3.84 -11.44
N PHE A 75 -9.42 4.47 -11.55
CA PHE A 75 -10.69 3.80 -11.23
C PHE A 75 -11.05 2.72 -12.26
N GLU A 76 -10.88 3.03 -13.56
CA GLU A 76 -11.08 2.02 -14.61
C GLU A 76 -10.01 0.93 -14.51
N ALA A 77 -8.75 1.31 -14.27
CA ALA A 77 -7.66 0.38 -14.07
C ALA A 77 -7.90 -0.54 -12.85
N ALA A 78 -8.43 -0.04 -11.74
CA ALA A 78 -8.81 -0.84 -10.57
C ALA A 78 -9.89 -1.87 -10.91
N ALA A 79 -10.92 -1.47 -11.67
CA ALA A 79 -11.93 -2.41 -12.15
C ALA A 79 -11.31 -3.49 -13.07
N LEU A 80 -10.32 -3.14 -13.90
CA LEU A 80 -9.58 -4.11 -14.70
C LEU A 80 -8.72 -5.05 -13.84
N VAL A 81 -8.03 -4.53 -12.82
CA VAL A 81 -7.28 -5.32 -11.82
C VAL A 81 -8.19 -6.37 -11.19
N TYR A 82 -9.36 -5.94 -10.69
CA TYR A 82 -10.33 -6.84 -10.07
C TYR A 82 -10.78 -7.96 -11.03
N ARG A 83 -11.19 -7.60 -12.26
CA ARG A 83 -11.63 -8.58 -13.27
C ARG A 83 -10.51 -9.55 -13.66
N ARG A 84 -9.26 -9.07 -13.77
CA ARG A 84 -8.09 -9.92 -14.08
C ARG A 84 -7.81 -10.89 -12.94
N CYS A 85 -7.82 -10.43 -11.70
CA CYS A 85 -7.64 -11.29 -10.53
C CYS A 85 -8.70 -12.40 -10.50
N ARG A 86 -9.98 -12.02 -10.66
CA ARG A 86 -11.09 -13.00 -10.65
C ARG A 86 -10.93 -14.07 -11.74
N ARG A 87 -10.49 -13.69 -12.94
CA ARG A 87 -10.21 -14.65 -14.03
C ARG A 87 -9.03 -15.58 -13.72
N ALA A 88 -8.06 -15.10 -12.94
CA ALA A 88 -6.90 -15.87 -12.49
C ALA A 88 -7.17 -16.68 -11.20
N GLY A 89 -8.40 -16.72 -10.69
CA GLY A 89 -8.74 -17.41 -9.44
C GLY A 89 -8.30 -16.67 -8.17
N VAL A 90 -7.82 -15.43 -8.28
CA VAL A 90 -7.45 -14.57 -7.15
C VAL A 90 -8.61 -13.63 -6.84
N THR A 91 -9.01 -13.54 -5.57
CA THR A 91 -10.06 -12.60 -5.16
C THR A 91 -9.42 -11.50 -4.31
N PRO A 92 -9.30 -10.25 -4.81
CA PRO A 92 -8.89 -9.12 -3.99
C PRO A 92 -9.86 -8.93 -2.82
N ARG A 93 -9.38 -8.42 -1.67
CA ARG A 93 -10.25 -8.22 -0.49
C ARG A 93 -11.27 -7.11 -0.73
N GLY A 94 -10.92 -6.14 -1.58
CA GLY A 94 -11.83 -5.08 -1.98
C GLY A 94 -11.37 -4.27 -3.19
N MET A 95 -12.21 -3.30 -3.57
CA MET A 95 -11.89 -2.36 -4.65
C MET A 95 -10.78 -1.39 -4.28
N VAL A 96 -10.57 -1.12 -2.98
CA VAL A 96 -9.48 -0.26 -2.50
C VAL A 96 -8.11 -0.88 -2.78
N ASP A 97 -7.92 -2.17 -2.46
CA ASP A 97 -6.70 -2.91 -2.84
C ASP A 97 -6.43 -2.83 -4.36
N CYS A 98 -7.50 -2.92 -5.17
CA CYS A 98 -7.39 -2.82 -6.63
C CYS A 98 -6.98 -1.42 -7.08
N LEU A 99 -7.45 -0.38 -6.39
CA LEU A 99 -7.09 1.01 -6.64
C LEU A 99 -5.64 1.29 -6.25
N ILE A 100 -5.20 0.80 -5.10
CA ILE A 100 -3.79 0.88 -4.66
C ILE A 100 -2.89 0.19 -5.69
N ALA A 101 -3.26 -1.02 -6.13
CA ALA A 101 -2.54 -1.74 -7.18
C ALA A 101 -2.52 -0.97 -8.51
N ALA A 102 -3.63 -0.31 -8.89
CA ALA A 102 -3.68 0.51 -10.10
C ALA A 102 -2.69 1.70 -10.02
N VAL A 103 -2.68 2.43 -8.89
CA VAL A 103 -1.74 3.52 -8.64
C VAL A 103 -0.29 3.01 -8.69
N ALA A 104 0.01 1.91 -8.00
CA ALA A 104 1.34 1.31 -7.99
C ALA A 104 1.81 0.97 -9.40
N ARG A 105 0.93 0.34 -10.19
CA ARG A 105 1.24 -0.06 -11.56
C ARG A 105 1.46 1.14 -12.48
N ARG A 106 0.60 2.17 -12.43
CA ARG A 106 0.73 3.38 -13.25
C ARG A 106 2.04 4.12 -12.94
N THR A 107 2.42 4.17 -11.67
CA THR A 107 3.58 4.92 -11.18
C THR A 107 4.86 4.09 -11.14
N SER A 108 4.79 2.81 -11.56
CA SER A 108 5.90 1.85 -11.46
C SER A 108 6.49 1.76 -10.05
N ALA A 109 5.63 1.88 -9.03
CA ALA A 109 6.01 1.74 -7.64
C ALA A 109 6.13 0.25 -7.25
N VAL A 110 7.05 -0.03 -6.34
CA VAL A 110 7.17 -1.33 -5.67
C VAL A 110 6.21 -1.32 -4.48
N LEU A 111 5.42 -2.37 -4.29
CA LEU A 111 4.51 -2.49 -3.15
C LEU A 111 5.23 -3.05 -1.92
N LEU A 112 5.00 -2.43 -0.76
CA LEU A 112 5.38 -2.94 0.55
C LEU A 112 4.11 -3.15 1.39
N ALA A 113 3.78 -4.39 1.69
CA ALA A 113 2.58 -4.80 2.43
C ALA A 113 2.84 -6.00 3.35
N GLN A 114 2.05 -6.12 4.41
CA GLN A 114 1.92 -7.33 5.22
C GLN A 114 0.59 -8.01 4.87
N ASP A 115 0.44 -8.39 3.59
CA ASP A 115 -0.80 -8.96 3.06
C ASP A 115 -0.56 -9.88 1.86
N ALA A 116 -0.71 -11.18 2.09
CA ALA A 116 -0.53 -12.21 1.06
C ALA A 116 -1.56 -12.13 -0.08
N ASP A 117 -2.73 -11.52 0.13
CA ASP A 117 -3.71 -11.32 -0.93
C ASP A 117 -3.26 -10.21 -1.88
N LEU A 118 -2.73 -9.10 -1.36
CA LEU A 118 -2.17 -8.04 -2.19
C LEU A 118 -0.97 -8.52 -3.01
N ASP A 119 -0.14 -9.43 -2.48
CA ASP A 119 0.93 -10.07 -3.24
C ASP A 119 0.40 -10.89 -4.43
N ARG A 120 -0.71 -11.61 -4.26
CA ARG A 120 -1.35 -12.35 -5.36
C ARG A 120 -1.89 -11.39 -6.42
N VAL A 121 -2.51 -10.28 -5.98
CA VAL A 121 -2.99 -9.22 -6.88
C VAL A 121 -1.82 -8.65 -7.67
N ALA A 122 -0.72 -8.28 -7.00
CA ALA A 122 0.48 -7.73 -7.61
C ALA A 122 1.04 -8.66 -8.70
N ARG A 123 1.12 -9.97 -8.44
CA ARG A 123 1.55 -10.97 -9.43
C ARG A 123 0.64 -11.02 -10.67
N VAL A 124 -0.68 -10.94 -10.49
CA VAL A 124 -1.63 -10.98 -11.62
C VAL A 124 -1.47 -9.77 -12.55
N VAL A 125 -1.14 -8.59 -12.00
CA VAL A 125 -1.07 -7.35 -12.79
C VAL A 125 0.35 -6.84 -13.05
N GLY A 126 1.37 -7.59 -12.63
CA GLY A 126 2.77 -7.33 -12.90
C GLY A 126 3.37 -6.19 -12.09
N ILE A 127 2.99 -6.06 -10.82
CA ILE A 127 3.56 -5.08 -9.88
C ILE A 127 4.69 -5.75 -9.10
N ALA A 128 5.82 -5.06 -8.96
CA ALA A 128 6.92 -5.52 -8.12
C ALA A 128 6.55 -5.40 -6.64
N VAL A 129 6.98 -6.37 -5.84
CA VAL A 129 6.75 -6.44 -4.39
C VAL A 129 8.10 -6.40 -3.69
N ASP A 130 8.22 -5.63 -2.61
CA ASP A 130 9.44 -5.54 -1.80
C ASP A 130 9.70 -6.88 -1.10
N ASP A 131 10.98 -7.28 -1.01
CA ASP A 131 11.37 -8.57 -0.43
C ASP A 131 10.88 -8.76 1.02
N ALA A 132 10.70 -7.66 1.76
CA ALA A 132 10.15 -7.71 3.12
C ALA A 132 8.73 -8.30 3.16
N SER A 133 7.92 -8.01 2.14
CA SER A 133 6.56 -8.54 1.98
C SER A 133 6.56 -10.02 1.61
N LEU A 134 7.58 -10.51 0.89
CA LEU A 134 7.68 -11.93 0.54
C LEU A 134 8.04 -12.83 1.73
N ARG A 135 8.48 -12.23 2.84
CA ARG A 135 8.86 -12.91 4.09
C ARG A 135 7.83 -12.73 5.21
N ALA A 136 6.71 -12.10 4.88
CA ALA A 136 5.59 -11.74 5.75
C ALA A 136 4.81 -12.94 6.30
#